data_AF-A0A818RU57-F1
#
_entry.id   AF-A0A818RU57-F1
#
_cell.length_a   1.000
_cell.length_b   1.000
_cell.length_c   1.000
_cell.angle_alpha   90.00
_cell.angle_beta   90.00
_cell.angle_gamma   90.00
#
_symmetry.space_group_name_H-M   'P 1'
#
loop_
_entity.id
_entity.type
_entity.pdbx_description
1 polymer ?
#
loop_
_entity_poly.entity_id
_entity_poly.type
_entity_poly.pdbx_seq_one_letter_code
_entity_poly.pdbx_strand_id
1 'polypeptide(L)'
;MHYSFTADFYPCIAVLVEFRTTNRHPFNKTYLVGNGGFSLRSRSKILALLQLIQYDSFPPEDVWYAQNLHRVNASIAPVHIAKTFAVESVFYERPVGVHRFTWGCKFRRKISETCPESVMVLPNEGC
;
A
#
# COMPACT_ATOMS: atom_id res chain seq x y z
N MET A 1 22.45 -4.65 10.93
CA MET A 1 21.11 -4.90 11.47
C MET A 1 20.41 -5.90 10.56
N HIS A 2 20.42 -7.18 10.93
CA HIS A 2 19.59 -8.19 10.29
C HIS A 2 18.21 -8.12 10.96
N TYR A 3 17.20 -7.63 10.23
CA TYR A 3 15.81 -7.76 10.64
C TYR A 3 15.30 -9.12 10.15
N SER A 4 15.25 -10.11 11.05
CA SER A 4 14.49 -11.33 10.82
C SER A 4 13.05 -11.08 11.26
N PHE A 5 12.15 -10.86 10.31
CA PHE A 5 10.71 -10.78 10.55
C PHE A 5 10.17 -12.22 10.66
N THR A 6 10.02 -12.74 11.87
CA THR A 6 9.27 -13.98 12.11
C THR A 6 7.78 -13.65 11.95
N ALA A 7 7.23 -13.99 10.79
CA ALA A 7 5.87 -13.65 10.35
C ALA A 7 4.79 -14.57 10.92
N ASP A 8 4.93 -15.03 12.17
CA ASP A 8 4.09 -16.10 12.69
C ASP A 8 2.82 -15.63 13.40
N PHE A 9 2.70 -14.38 13.84
CA PHE A 9 1.47 -13.91 14.53
C PHE A 9 1.32 -12.37 14.51
N TYR A 10 1.18 -11.76 13.33
CA TYR A 10 0.68 -10.37 13.27
C TYR A 10 -0.73 -10.38 12.66
N PRO A 11 -1.74 -9.81 13.35
CA PRO A 11 -3.07 -9.67 12.80
C PRO A 11 -2.98 -8.80 11.55
N CYS A 12 -3.58 -9.28 10.46
CA CYS A 12 -3.63 -8.52 9.23
C CYS A 12 -4.56 -7.32 9.40
N ILE A 13 -4.13 -6.15 8.98
CA ILE A 13 -4.93 -4.92 9.04
C ILE A 13 -5.67 -4.77 7.71
N ALA A 14 -6.98 -5.02 7.72
CA ALA A 14 -7.83 -4.65 6.61
C ALA A 14 -8.00 -3.13 6.58
N VAL A 15 -7.46 -2.46 5.56
CA VAL A 15 -7.50 -1.01 5.43
C VAL A 15 -8.60 -0.64 4.43
N LEU A 16 -9.68 -0.06 4.94
CA LEU A 16 -10.70 0.63 4.14
C LEU A 16 -10.19 2.02 3.78
N VAL A 17 -9.39 2.12 2.73
CA VAL A 17 -9.24 3.38 2.00
C VAL A 17 -9.96 3.19 0.66
N GLU A 18 -10.56 4.23 0.10
CA GLU A 18 -11.32 4.13 -1.15
C GLU A 18 -10.53 4.85 -2.23
N PHE A 19 -10.00 4.11 -3.21
CA PHE A 19 -9.30 4.71 -4.34
C PHE A 19 -10.27 5.03 -5.48
N ARG A 20 -10.42 6.32 -5.77
CA ARG A 20 -10.97 6.78 -7.04
C ARG A 20 -9.83 6.89 -8.04
N THR A 21 -9.67 5.91 -8.92
CA THR A 21 -8.83 6.06 -10.10
C THR A 21 -9.48 7.09 -11.02
N THR A 22 -8.92 8.30 -11.11
CA THR A 22 -9.33 9.26 -12.14
C THR A 22 -8.17 9.51 -13.10
N ASN A 23 -8.48 9.51 -14.40
CA ASN A 23 -7.57 9.58 -15.55
C ASN A 23 -6.76 10.89 -15.67
N ARG A 24 -6.61 11.70 -14.62
CA ARG A 24 -6.12 13.07 -14.78
C ARG A 24 -4.61 13.19 -14.91
N HIS A 25 -3.78 12.30 -14.35
CA HIS A 25 -2.32 12.32 -14.53
C HIS A 25 -1.75 10.91 -14.75
N PRO A 26 -0.83 10.70 -15.71
CA PRO A 26 -0.21 9.39 -15.94
C PRO A 26 0.59 8.98 -14.70
N PHE A 27 0.29 7.78 -14.19
CA PHE A 27 1.06 7.18 -13.09
C PHE A 27 2.53 7.08 -13.51
N ASN A 28 3.43 7.72 -12.76
CA ASN A 28 4.86 7.59 -13.03
C ASN A 28 5.30 6.15 -12.73
N LYS A 29 5.65 5.40 -13.79
CA LYS A 29 6.06 3.98 -13.71
C LYS A 29 7.32 3.75 -12.87
N THR A 30 8.05 4.80 -12.49
CA THR A 30 9.18 4.73 -11.58
C THR A 30 8.75 4.47 -10.13
N TYR A 31 7.52 4.85 -9.76
CA TYR A 31 7.00 4.76 -8.40
C TYR A 31 5.71 3.91 -8.37
N LEU A 32 5.87 2.59 -8.53
CA LEU A 32 4.77 1.60 -8.61
C LEU A 32 4.26 1.13 -7.24
N VAL A 33 4.39 1.96 -6.21
CA VAL A 33 4.02 1.57 -4.85
C VAL A 33 3.16 2.66 -4.23
N GLY A 34 2.00 2.27 -3.69
CA GLY A 34 1.15 3.11 -2.86
C GLY A 34 1.44 2.86 -1.37
N ASN A 35 0.39 2.65 -0.59
CA ASN A 35 0.43 2.39 0.85
C ASN A 35 1.52 1.42 1.30
N GLY A 36 1.76 0.33 0.57
CA GLY A 36 2.80 -0.64 0.92
C GLY A 36 4.21 -0.07 0.89
N GLY A 37 4.53 0.76 -0.12
CA GLY A 37 5.84 1.43 -0.21
C GLY A 37 5.96 2.63 0.72
N PHE A 38 4.81 3.14 1.15
CA PHE A 38 4.66 4.30 2.01
C PHE A 38 4.29 3.93 3.46
N SER A 39 4.41 2.66 3.85
CA SER A 39 4.10 2.21 5.22
C SER A 39 5.17 2.64 6.23
N LEU A 40 6.41 2.89 5.79
CA LEU A 40 7.51 3.37 6.63
C LEU A 40 7.77 4.85 6.38
N ARG A 41 6.95 5.72 6.96
CA ARG A 41 7.02 7.18 6.80
C ARG A 41 7.91 7.80 7.87
N SER A 42 8.82 8.68 7.46
CA SER A 42 9.53 9.54 8.41
C SER A 42 8.81 10.88 8.54
N ARG A 43 8.27 11.18 9.72
CA ARG A 43 7.54 12.44 9.99
C ARG A 43 8.34 13.67 9.57
N SER A 44 9.64 13.71 9.84
CA SER A 44 10.49 14.85 9.48
C SER A 44 10.59 15.04 7.96
N LYS A 45 10.69 13.94 7.20
CA LYS A 45 10.71 13.96 5.73
C LYS A 45 9.38 14.40 5.12
N ILE A 46 8.25 13.94 5.70
CA ILE A 46 6.91 14.37 5.29
C ILE A 46 6.74 15.88 5.45
N LEU A 47 7.07 16.41 6.64
CA LEU A 47 6.97 17.84 6.91
C LEU A 47 7.88 18.66 5.99
N ALA A 48 9.12 18.20 5.77
CA ALA A 48 10.04 18.85 4.83
C ALA A 48 9.47 18.86 3.40
N LEU A 49 8.81 17.78 2.96
CA LEU A 49 8.24 17.72 1.62
C LEU A 49 7.04 18.68 1.48
N LEU A 50 6.16 18.74 2.48
CA LEU A 50 5.01 19.64 2.48
C LEU A 50 5.41 21.12 2.53
N GLN A 51 6.59 21.44 3.07
CA GLN A 51 7.16 22.78 3.00
C GLN A 51 7.67 23.14 1.60
N LEU A 52 8.07 22.15 0.79
CA LEU A 52 8.57 22.35 -0.58
C LEU A 52 7.43 22.37 -1.60
N ILE A 53 6.44 21.50 -1.44
CA ILE A 53 5.36 21.30 -2.40
C ILE A 53 4.08 21.03 -1.63
N GLN A 54 3.06 21.83 -1.91
CA GLN A 54 1.74 21.63 -1.33
C GLN A 54 1.05 20.44 -2.01
N TYR A 55 0.44 19.58 -1.19
CA TYR A 55 -0.46 18.54 -1.67
C TYR A 55 -1.84 19.16 -1.99
N ASP A 56 -2.31 18.97 -3.21
CA ASP A 56 -3.56 19.55 -3.75
C ASP A 56 -4.73 18.55 -3.74
N SER A 57 -4.62 17.47 -2.97
CA SER A 57 -5.61 16.39 -2.89
C SER A 57 -5.74 15.52 -4.15
N PHE A 58 -4.80 15.60 -5.09
CA PHE A 58 -4.75 14.71 -6.25
C PHE A 58 -3.33 14.47 -6.78
N PRO A 59 -2.86 13.23 -7.04
CA PRO A 59 -3.51 11.91 -6.87
C PRO A 59 -3.77 11.55 -5.39
N PRO A 60 -4.32 10.36 -5.07
CA PRO A 60 -4.38 9.88 -3.69
C PRO A 60 -3.07 10.07 -2.91
N GLU A 61 -3.21 10.33 -1.61
CA GLU A 61 -2.14 10.82 -0.73
C GLU A 61 -0.87 9.97 -0.80
N ASP A 62 -1.03 8.66 -0.66
CA ASP A 62 0.05 7.69 -0.66
C ASP A 62 0.81 7.63 -1.99
N VAL A 63 0.10 7.74 -3.12
CA VAL A 63 0.66 7.84 -4.45
C VAL A 63 1.42 9.16 -4.62
N TRP A 64 0.84 10.27 -4.16
CA TRP A 64 1.49 11.58 -4.22
C TRP A 64 2.80 11.57 -3.44
N TYR A 65 2.81 11.01 -2.23
CA TYR A 65 4.03 10.88 -1.45
C TYR A 65 5.04 9.95 -2.09
N ALA A 66 4.63 8.78 -2.59
CA ALA A 66 5.51 7.88 -3.32
C ALA A 66 6.12 8.55 -4.57
N GLN A 67 5.42 9.48 -5.21
CA GLN A 67 5.97 10.20 -6.35
C GLN A 67 6.91 11.34 -5.97
N ASN A 68 6.89 11.85 -4.73
CA ASN A 68 7.56 13.09 -4.36
C ASN A 68 8.61 12.97 -3.24
N LEU A 69 8.66 11.87 -2.50
CA LEU A 69 9.63 11.66 -1.39
C LEU A 69 11.11 11.77 -1.81
N HIS A 70 11.43 11.42 -3.06
CA HIS A 70 12.79 11.55 -3.59
C HIS A 70 13.32 12.99 -3.51
N ARG A 71 12.43 14.00 -3.54
CA ARG A 71 12.78 15.42 -3.48
C ARG A 71 13.33 15.88 -2.13
N VAL A 72 13.12 15.08 -1.07
CA VAL A 72 13.64 15.35 0.28
C VAL A 72 14.69 14.34 0.72
N ASN A 73 15.38 13.70 -0.23
CA ASN A 73 16.35 12.63 0.02
C ASN A 73 15.74 11.51 0.90
N ALA A 74 14.49 11.16 0.65
CA ALA A 74 13.84 10.00 1.24
C ALA A 74 13.74 8.89 0.18
N SER A 75 13.96 7.65 0.63
CA SER A 75 13.83 6.46 -0.19
C SER A 75 12.44 5.84 -0.03
N ILE A 76 12.01 5.14 -1.08
CA ILE A 76 10.78 4.36 -1.07
C ILE A 76 11.15 2.89 -1.13
N ALA A 77 10.39 2.05 -0.43
CA ALA A 77 10.62 0.61 -0.47
C ALA A 77 10.41 0.06 -1.89
N PRO A 78 11.30 -0.81 -2.38
CA PRO A 78 11.11 -1.45 -3.67
C PRO A 78 9.85 -2.33 -3.64
N VAL A 79 9.21 -2.55 -4.79
CA VAL A 79 7.92 -3.27 -4.90
C VAL A 79 7.88 -4.60 -4.15
N HIS A 80 8.97 -5.36 -4.20
CA HIS A 80 9.05 -6.67 -3.53
C HIS A 80 9.02 -6.58 -2.00
N ILE A 81 9.45 -5.47 -1.41
CA ILE A 81 9.30 -5.15 0.01
C ILE A 81 7.94 -4.48 0.26
N ALA A 82 7.52 -3.52 -0.58
CA ALA A 82 6.26 -2.80 -0.41
C ALA A 82 5.04 -3.74 -0.30
N LYS A 83 4.99 -4.80 -1.12
CA LYS A 83 3.90 -5.78 -1.10
C LYS A 83 3.81 -6.60 0.18
N THR A 84 4.87 -6.65 1.01
CA THR A 84 4.82 -7.32 2.31
C THR A 84 4.09 -6.49 3.35
N PHE A 85 3.98 -5.17 3.14
CA PHE A 85 3.25 -4.27 4.02
C PHE A 85 1.79 -4.16 3.62
N ALA A 86 1.49 -3.74 2.39
CA ALA A 86 0.12 -3.61 1.94
C ALA A 86 -0.04 -4.00 0.47
N VAL A 87 -1.16 -4.64 0.16
CA VAL A 87 -1.52 -5.09 -1.19
C VAL A 87 -2.86 -4.53 -1.65
N GLU A 88 -2.92 -4.18 -2.93
CA GLU A 88 -4.13 -3.72 -3.62
C GLU A 88 -4.27 -4.46 -4.96
N SER A 89 -3.54 -4.06 -6.00
CA SER A 89 -3.55 -4.72 -7.32
C SER A 89 -2.51 -5.84 -7.45
N VAL A 90 -1.48 -5.84 -6.60
CA VAL A 90 -0.40 -6.83 -6.59
C VAL A 90 -0.64 -7.84 -5.47
N PHE A 91 -0.82 -9.10 -5.82
CA PHE A 91 -1.01 -10.17 -4.83
C PHE A 91 0.30 -10.47 -4.08
N TYR A 92 0.19 -10.60 -2.76
CA TYR A 92 1.21 -11.19 -1.90
C TYR A 92 0.50 -12.09 -0.89
N GLU A 93 1.12 -13.21 -0.55
CA GLU A 93 0.47 -14.26 0.23
C GLU A 93 0.29 -13.91 1.70
N ARG A 94 1.20 -13.11 2.29
CA ARG A 94 1.16 -12.76 3.72
C ARG A 94 1.45 -11.27 3.96
N PRO A 95 0.62 -10.36 3.43
CA PRO A 95 0.81 -8.94 3.65
C PRO A 95 0.39 -8.58 5.08
N VAL A 96 0.97 -7.51 5.62
CA VAL A 96 0.51 -6.93 6.89
C VAL A 96 -0.88 -6.31 6.74
N GLY A 97 -1.23 -5.81 5.55
CA GLY A 97 -2.53 -5.21 5.29
C GLY A 97 -3.06 -5.44 3.88
N VAL A 98 -4.38 -5.47 3.77
CA VAL A 98 -5.08 -5.69 2.50
C VAL A 98 -6.02 -4.53 2.26
N HIS A 99 -5.94 -3.97 1.05
CA HIS A 99 -6.82 -2.94 0.57
C HIS A 99 -7.94 -3.54 -0.28
N ARG A 100 -9.10 -2.88 -0.33
CA ARG A 100 -10.19 -3.28 -1.22
C ARG A 100 -9.76 -3.13 -2.69
N PHE A 101 -9.76 -4.23 -3.42
CA PHE A 101 -9.52 -4.28 -4.86
C PHE A 101 -10.42 -5.34 -5.54
N THR A 102 -10.64 -5.23 -6.85
CA THR A 102 -11.50 -6.15 -7.62
C THR A 102 -10.79 -7.48 -7.94
N TRP A 103 -10.33 -8.18 -6.91
CA TRP A 103 -9.75 -9.52 -7.07
C TRP A 103 -10.80 -10.57 -7.40
N GLY A 104 -10.40 -11.56 -8.20
CA GLY A 104 -11.19 -12.77 -8.44
C GLY A 104 -11.19 -13.72 -7.25
N CYS A 105 -12.14 -14.65 -7.24
CA CYS A 105 -12.40 -15.56 -6.12
C CYS A 105 -11.18 -16.34 -5.62
N LYS A 106 -10.30 -16.77 -6.53
CA LYS A 106 -9.06 -17.47 -6.18
C LYS A 106 -8.18 -16.65 -5.23
N PHE A 107 -8.01 -15.36 -5.49
CA PHE A 107 -7.16 -14.50 -4.68
C PHE A 107 -7.83 -14.11 -3.37
N ARG A 108 -9.15 -13.88 -3.37
CA ARG A 108 -9.91 -13.57 -2.15
C ARG A 108 -9.88 -14.72 -1.14
N ARG A 109 -10.09 -15.95 -1.60
CA ARG A 109 -9.97 -17.14 -0.74
C ARG A 109 -8.56 -17.28 -0.20
N LYS A 110 -7.55 -17.18 -1.07
CA LYS A 110 -6.15 -17.33 -0.67
C LYS A 110 -5.68 -16.27 0.32
N ILE A 111 -6.10 -15.01 0.16
CA ILE A 111 -5.75 -13.97 1.11
C ILE A 111 -6.50 -14.13 2.44
N SER A 112 -7.74 -14.63 2.44
CA SER A 112 -8.48 -14.88 3.67
C SER A 112 -7.90 -16.02 4.52
N GLU A 113 -7.11 -16.92 3.93
CA GLU A 113 -6.37 -17.97 4.66
C GLU A 113 -5.25 -17.38 5.53
N THR A 114 -4.67 -16.25 5.12
CA THR A 114 -3.52 -15.61 5.80
C THR A 114 -3.88 -14.28 6.46
N CYS A 115 -5.00 -13.67 6.07
CA CYS A 115 -5.56 -12.43 6.56
C CYS A 115 -7.08 -12.59 6.70
N PRO A 116 -7.59 -13.27 7.74
CA PRO A 116 -9.03 -13.51 7.91
C PRO A 116 -9.86 -12.21 7.92
N GLU A 117 -9.27 -11.12 8.42
CA GLU A 117 -9.85 -9.77 8.45
C GLU A 117 -10.12 -9.22 7.04
N SER A 118 -9.44 -9.73 6.00
CA SER A 118 -9.68 -9.32 4.62
C SER A 118 -11.11 -9.56 4.18
N VAL A 119 -11.82 -10.52 4.78
CA VAL A 119 -13.22 -10.82 4.45
C VAL A 119 -14.14 -9.63 4.72
N MET A 120 -13.79 -8.74 5.66
CA MET A 120 -14.55 -7.52 5.94
C MET A 120 -14.52 -6.52 4.77
N VAL A 121 -13.43 -6.51 4.00
CA VAL A 121 -13.22 -5.57 2.88
C VAL A 121 -13.37 -6.23 1.51
N LEU A 122 -13.16 -7.54 1.46
CA LEU A 122 -13.20 -8.40 0.28
C LEU A 122 -13.97 -9.67 0.65
N PRO A 123 -15.31 -9.59 0.80
CA PRO A 123 -16.10 -10.76 1.13
C PRO A 123 -15.95 -11.86 0.08
N ASN A 124 -15.97 -13.09 0.57
CA ASN A 124 -15.99 -14.30 -0.25
C ASN A 124 -17.41 -14.63 -0.75
N GLU A 125 -18.43 -13.84 -0.42
CA GLU A 125 -19.79 -14.05 -0.92
C GLU A 125 -19.87 -13.79 -2.43
N GLY A 126 -20.54 -14.67 -3.18
CA GLY A 126 -20.50 -14.65 -4.65
C GLY A 126 -19.21 -15.22 -5.24
N CYS A 127 -18.36 -15.76 -4.36
CA CYS A 127 -17.30 -16.72 -4.61
C CYS A 127 -17.61 -18.00 -3.82
#